data_AF-A0AAW2UEM7-F1
#
_entry.id   AF-A0AAW2UEM7-F1
#
_cell.length_a   1.000
_cell.length_b   1.000
_cell.length_c   1.000
_cell.angle_alpha   90.00
_cell.angle_beta   90.00
_cell.angle_gamma   90.00
#
_symmetry.space_group_name_H-M   'P 1'
#
loop_
_entity.id
_entity.type
_entity.pdbx_description
1 polymer ?
#
loop_
_entity_poly.entity_id
_entity_poly.type
_entity_poly.pdbx_seq_one_letter_code
_entity_poly.pdbx_strand_id
1 'polypeptide(L)'
;MPQIFEYFVVCGVGPEIRTLDGSRGYHGTDTMYLPALLDQYPHSNNSLYPPPPPQLSTCVLPAGVQFHSAGCDPNDLTSFPRSYPIVLTEGDGSKIYVSCIAFRDRVCEDIAEAYRIPADSFADKCICLVSRSPSFRILREALEEIYILCFATSGSRYNG
;
A
#
# COMPACT_ATOMS: atom_id res chain seq x y z
N MET A 1 1.98 -27.00 6.71
CA MET A 1 0.57 -26.58 6.96
C MET A 1 0.13 -25.71 5.80
N PRO A 2 -1.12 -25.78 5.32
CA PRO A 2 -1.62 -24.81 4.36
C PRO A 2 -1.64 -23.43 5.02
N GLN A 3 -0.96 -22.46 4.41
CA GLN A 3 -0.89 -21.09 4.92
C GLN A 3 -2.10 -20.31 4.42
N ILE A 4 -2.76 -19.55 5.29
CA ILE A 4 -3.96 -18.77 4.94
C ILE A 4 -3.61 -17.59 4.02
N PHE A 5 -2.41 -17.02 4.17
CA PHE A 5 -1.84 -16.00 3.29
C PHE A 5 -0.32 -16.22 3.21
N GLU A 6 0.29 -15.91 2.08
CA GLU A 6 1.75 -16.04 1.87
C GLU A 6 2.48 -14.80 2.36
N TYR A 7 1.93 -13.60 2.09
CA TYR A 7 2.55 -12.33 2.44
C TYR A 7 1.55 -11.35 3.06
N PHE A 8 2.01 -10.60 4.05
CA PHE A 8 1.50 -9.28 4.38
C PHE A 8 2.48 -8.25 3.80
N VAL A 9 1.98 -7.29 3.02
CA VAL A 9 2.84 -6.29 2.37
C VAL A 9 2.34 -4.87 2.64
N VAL A 10 3.28 -3.93 2.70
CA VAL A 10 3.01 -2.50 2.78
C VAL A 10 3.57 -1.85 1.51
N CYS A 11 2.73 -1.12 0.79
CA CYS A 11 3.09 -0.42 -0.44
C CYS A 11 2.80 1.08 -0.31
N GLY A 12 3.57 1.92 -0.98
CA GLY A 12 3.38 3.38 -0.95
C GLY A 12 4.55 4.13 -1.60
N VAL A 13 4.84 5.34 -1.13
CA VAL A 13 6.01 6.12 -1.57
C VAL A 13 7.30 5.47 -1.06
N GLY A 14 8.13 4.98 -1.99
CA GLY A 14 9.44 4.41 -1.68
C GLY A 14 10.54 5.45 -1.46
N PRO A 15 11.74 5.01 -1.02
CA PRO A 15 12.89 5.90 -0.78
C PRO A 15 13.43 6.55 -2.07
N GLU A 16 13.21 5.91 -3.22
CA GLU A 16 13.51 6.48 -4.54
C GLU A 16 12.25 7.05 -5.18
N ILE A 17 11.94 8.32 -4.90
CA ILE A 17 10.76 8.98 -5.46
C ILE A 17 10.95 9.15 -6.97
N ARG A 18 9.98 8.64 -7.73
CA ARG A 18 9.90 8.78 -9.18
C ARG A 18 8.46 9.01 -9.58
N THR A 19 8.24 9.91 -10.52
CA THR A 19 6.94 10.12 -11.15
C THR A 19 6.59 8.93 -12.05
N LEU A 20 5.32 8.80 -12.44
CA LEU A 20 4.90 7.72 -13.36
C LEU A 20 5.59 7.79 -14.74
N ASP A 21 5.99 8.97 -15.20
CA ASP A 21 6.79 9.19 -16.43
C ASP A 21 8.29 8.92 -16.23
N GLY A 22 8.73 8.61 -15.01
CA GLY A 22 10.11 8.23 -14.70
C GLY A 22 11.01 9.40 -14.29
N SER A 23 10.48 10.61 -14.17
CA SER A 23 11.20 11.76 -13.64
C SER A 23 11.53 11.54 -12.15
N ARG A 24 12.78 11.77 -11.77
CA ARG A 24 13.25 11.53 -10.38
C ARG A 24 12.91 12.71 -9.47
N GLY A 25 12.66 12.42 -8.20
CA GLY A 25 12.44 13.42 -7.15
C GLY A 25 10.98 13.78 -6.93
N TYR A 26 10.75 14.72 -6.01
CA TYR A 26 9.44 15.28 -5.69
C TYR A 26 9.10 16.45 -6.63
N HIS A 27 7.91 16.40 -7.22
CA HIS A 27 7.37 17.33 -8.22
C HIS A 27 5.98 17.89 -7.79
N GLY A 28 5.74 18.02 -6.49
CA GLY A 28 4.50 18.56 -5.95
C GLY A 28 3.37 17.55 -5.73
N THR A 29 2.24 18.03 -5.23
CA THR A 29 1.06 17.24 -4.86
C THR A 29 0.17 16.87 -6.05
N ASP A 30 0.24 17.61 -7.16
CA ASP A 30 -0.58 17.35 -8.36
C ASP A 30 0.04 16.31 -9.31
N THR A 31 1.12 15.67 -8.88
CA THR A 31 1.88 14.68 -9.64
C THR A 31 1.63 13.28 -9.09
N MET A 32 1.53 12.30 -9.99
CA MET A 32 1.46 10.88 -9.63
C MET A 32 2.84 10.24 -9.64
N TYR A 33 3.12 9.42 -8.63
CA TYR A 33 4.40 8.75 -8.41
C TYR A 33 4.26 7.23 -8.46
N LEU A 34 5.39 6.56 -8.72
CA LEU A 34 5.47 5.11 -8.75
C LEU A 34 5.35 4.54 -7.32
N PRO A 35 4.45 3.56 -7.10
CA PRO A 35 4.35 2.87 -5.82
C PRO A 35 5.49 1.86 -5.67
N ALA A 36 6.04 1.77 -4.47
CA ALA A 36 7.06 0.80 -4.08
C ALA A 36 6.54 -0.12 -2.98
N LEU A 37 7.13 -1.32 -2.90
CA LEU A 37 7.01 -2.19 -1.73
C LEU A 37 7.90 -1.60 -0.62
N LEU A 38 7.30 -1.25 0.51
CA LEU A 38 7.96 -0.60 1.64
C LEU A 38 8.41 -1.60 2.71
N ASP A 39 7.55 -2.56 3.01
CA ASP A 39 7.84 -3.61 3.98
C ASP A 39 7.01 -4.87 3.69
N GLN A 40 7.44 -6.00 4.24
CA GLN A 40 6.75 -7.28 4.09
C GLN A 40 6.98 -8.24 5.26
N TYR A 41 5.97 -9.07 5.50
CA TYR A 41 6.07 -10.28 6.29
C TYR A 41 5.65 -11.49 5.43
N PRO A 42 6.41 -12.60 5.41
CA PRO A 42 7.73 -12.76 6.00
C PRO A 42 8.77 -11.79 5.42
N HIS A 43 9.78 -11.44 6.22
CA HIS A 43 10.81 -10.49 5.80
C HIS A 43 11.57 -11.04 4.57
N SER A 44 12.01 -10.15 3.68
CA SER A 44 12.59 -10.50 2.37
C SER A 44 13.85 -11.38 2.45
N ASN A 45 14.56 -11.35 3.57
CA ASN A 45 15.75 -12.18 3.80
C ASN A 45 15.42 -13.64 4.13
N ASN A 46 14.14 -14.01 4.20
CA ASN A 46 13.72 -15.37 4.47
C ASN A 46 13.74 -16.20 3.18
N SER A 47 14.80 -17.01 2.98
CA SER A 47 14.99 -17.84 1.80
C SER A 47 13.95 -18.95 1.59
N LEU A 48 13.08 -19.19 2.58
CA LEU A 48 12.06 -20.23 2.54
C LEU A 48 10.82 -19.83 1.74
N TYR A 49 10.62 -18.54 1.46
CA TYR A 49 9.47 -18.05 0.72
C TYR A 49 9.94 -17.32 -0.54
N PRO A 50 9.29 -17.53 -1.70
CA PRO A 50 9.57 -16.70 -2.88
C PRO A 50 9.28 -15.23 -2.55
N PRO A 51 9.84 -14.27 -3.29
CA PRO A 51 9.45 -12.87 -3.13
C PRO A 51 7.99 -12.66 -3.63
N PRO A 52 7.28 -11.66 -3.11
CA PRO A 52 6.00 -11.25 -3.69
C PRO A 52 6.15 -10.86 -5.16
N PRO A 53 5.09 -10.92 -5.98
CA PRO A 53 5.15 -10.53 -7.38
C PRO A 53 5.76 -9.14 -7.56
N PRO A 54 6.72 -8.94 -8.49
CA PRO A 54 7.46 -7.67 -8.58
C PRO A 54 6.56 -6.48 -8.97
N GLN A 55 5.44 -6.71 -9.64
CA GLN A 55 4.47 -5.69 -10.01
C GLN A 55 3.42 -5.43 -8.91
N LEU A 56 3.48 -6.12 -7.77
CA LEU A 56 2.43 -6.08 -6.75
C LEU A 56 2.12 -4.66 -6.30
N SER A 57 3.12 -3.82 -6.04
CA SER A 57 2.92 -2.42 -5.62
C SER A 57 2.11 -1.62 -6.65
N THR A 58 2.34 -1.85 -7.94
CA THR A 58 1.59 -1.21 -9.04
C THR A 58 0.18 -1.79 -9.16
N CYS A 59 0.00 -3.09 -8.93
CA CYS A 59 -1.32 -3.72 -9.00
C CYS A 59 -2.22 -3.32 -7.84
N VAL A 60 -1.66 -3.12 -6.64
CA VAL A 60 -2.43 -2.71 -5.45
C VAL A 60 -2.68 -1.20 -5.44
N LEU A 61 -1.83 -0.39 -6.06
CA LEU A 61 -2.02 1.07 -6.22
C LEU A 61 -1.97 1.44 -7.71
N PRO A 62 -3.00 1.08 -8.50
CA PRO A 62 -2.96 1.17 -9.97
C PRO A 62 -2.93 2.59 -10.52
N ALA A 63 -3.43 3.58 -9.77
CA ALA A 63 -3.34 4.99 -10.15
C ALA A 63 -1.96 5.61 -9.85
N GLY A 64 -1.07 4.88 -9.18
CA GLY A 64 0.12 5.43 -8.56
C GLY A 64 -0.15 5.90 -7.13
N VAL A 65 0.79 6.68 -6.59
CA VAL A 65 0.67 7.35 -5.29
C VAL A 65 0.76 8.85 -5.47
N GLN A 66 -0.02 9.59 -4.69
CA GLN A 66 -0.03 11.04 -4.67
C GLN A 66 0.31 11.55 -3.26
N PHE A 67 0.88 12.75 -3.20
CA PHE A 67 1.09 13.46 -1.93
C PHE A 67 -0.08 14.39 -1.63
N HIS A 68 -0.45 14.47 -0.36
CA HIS A 68 -1.62 15.20 0.13
C HIS A 68 -1.24 16.07 1.32
N SER A 69 -1.91 17.21 1.47
CA SER A 69 -1.72 18.09 2.64
C SER A 69 -2.47 17.62 3.89
N ALA A 70 -3.36 16.62 3.74
CA ALA A 70 -4.19 16.09 4.83
C ALA A 70 -4.44 14.59 4.66
N GLY A 71 -4.48 13.88 5.79
CA GLY A 71 -4.78 12.44 5.84
C GLY A 71 -6.25 12.12 5.64
N CYS A 72 -7.15 12.87 6.27
CA CYS A 72 -8.59 12.85 5.99
C CYS A 72 -9.04 14.20 5.45
N ASP A 73 -9.86 14.17 4.41
CA ASP A 73 -10.65 15.30 3.96
C ASP A 73 -12.11 14.87 3.80
N PRO A 74 -13.04 15.40 4.61
CA PRO A 74 -14.47 15.09 4.50
C PRO A 74 -15.08 15.37 3.13
N ASN A 75 -14.47 16.25 2.33
CA ASN A 75 -14.93 16.59 0.99
C ASN A 75 -14.34 15.67 -0.09
N ASP A 76 -13.38 14.83 0.27
CA ASP A 76 -12.71 13.90 -0.63
C ASP A 76 -12.85 12.47 -0.11
N LEU A 77 -13.79 11.74 -0.71
CA LEU A 77 -14.05 10.33 -0.36
C LEU A 77 -12.83 9.43 -0.60
N THR A 78 -11.87 9.85 -1.43
CA THR A 78 -10.64 9.08 -1.68
C THR A 78 -9.63 9.19 -0.53
N SER A 79 -9.83 10.15 0.38
CA SER A 79 -9.03 10.29 1.60
C SER A 79 -9.34 9.23 2.66
N PHE A 80 -10.51 8.61 2.59
CA PHE A 80 -10.91 7.55 3.52
C PHE A 80 -10.34 6.19 3.10
N PRO A 81 -10.14 5.26 4.05
CA PRO A 81 -9.64 3.93 3.74
C PRO A 81 -10.62 3.16 2.83
N ARG A 82 -10.08 2.49 1.81
CA ARG A 82 -10.87 1.74 0.82
C ARG A 82 -10.36 0.30 0.74
N SER A 83 -11.24 -0.63 1.10
CA SER A 83 -11.00 -2.07 0.95
C SER A 83 -11.37 -2.54 -0.46
N TYR A 84 -10.48 -3.28 -1.12
CA TYR A 84 -10.79 -3.92 -2.40
C TYR A 84 -9.95 -5.19 -2.62
N PRO A 85 -10.50 -6.19 -3.30
CA PRO A 85 -9.73 -7.35 -3.74
C PRO A 85 -9.06 -7.08 -5.10
N ILE A 86 -7.90 -7.68 -5.32
CA ILE A 86 -7.34 -7.87 -6.66
C ILE A 86 -7.03 -9.35 -6.88
N VAL A 87 -6.99 -9.77 -8.14
CA VAL A 87 -6.60 -11.12 -8.55
C VAL A 87 -5.48 -11.00 -9.57
N LEU A 88 -4.32 -11.54 -9.24
CA LEU A 88 -3.22 -11.70 -10.18
C LEU A 88 -3.26 -13.11 -10.76
N THR A 89 -2.81 -13.24 -12.00
CA THR A 89 -2.71 -14.53 -12.68
C THR A 89 -1.25 -14.77 -13.04
N GLU A 90 -0.71 -15.90 -12.60
CA GLU A 90 0.64 -16.32 -12.94
C GLU A 90 0.70 -16.88 -14.36
N GLY A 91 1.91 -17.05 -14.89
CA GLY A 91 2.12 -17.56 -16.25
C GLY A 91 1.57 -18.98 -16.49
N ASP A 92 1.38 -19.76 -15.43
CA ASP A 92 0.77 -21.09 -15.47
C ASP A 92 -0.77 -21.07 -15.36
N GLY A 93 -1.38 -19.88 -15.27
CA GLY A 93 -2.81 -19.68 -15.12
C GLY A 93 -3.33 -19.80 -13.68
N SER A 94 -2.46 -20.09 -12.71
CA SER A 94 -2.85 -20.08 -11.30
C SER A 94 -3.13 -18.67 -10.80
N LYS A 95 -3.96 -18.56 -9.76
CA LYS A 95 -4.46 -17.29 -9.24
C LYS A 95 -3.79 -16.94 -7.92
N ILE A 96 -3.47 -15.67 -7.76
CA ILE A 96 -3.08 -15.04 -6.50
C ILE A 96 -4.17 -14.06 -6.13
N TYR A 97 -4.77 -14.28 -4.96
CA TYR A 97 -5.83 -13.44 -4.40
C TYR A 97 -5.19 -12.46 -3.43
N VAL A 98 -5.49 -11.17 -3.57
CA VAL A 98 -4.94 -10.15 -2.69
C VAL A 98 -6.09 -9.32 -2.14
N SER A 99 -6.18 -9.22 -0.82
CA SER A 99 -7.05 -8.26 -0.14
C SER A 99 -6.23 -7.01 0.17
N CYS A 100 -6.74 -5.85 -0.22
CA CYS A 100 -6.06 -4.56 -0.09
C CYS A 100 -6.88 -3.59 0.76
N ILE A 101 -6.21 -2.73 1.50
CA ILE A 101 -6.77 -1.49 2.06
C ILE A 101 -5.84 -0.35 1.65
N ALA A 102 -6.34 0.57 0.81
CA ALA A 102 -5.63 1.81 0.50
C ALA A 102 -6.14 2.95 1.36
N PHE A 103 -5.24 3.80 1.83
CA PHE A 103 -5.51 4.93 2.72
C PHE A 103 -4.39 5.95 2.61
N ARG A 104 -4.57 7.13 3.21
CA ARG A 104 -3.50 8.12 3.36
C ARG A 104 -2.79 7.94 4.68
N ASP A 105 -1.47 8.01 4.65
CA ASP A 105 -0.63 7.96 5.84
C ASP A 105 0.47 9.01 5.78
N ARG A 106 1.04 9.37 6.93
CA ARG A 106 2.13 10.35 6.99
C ARG A 106 3.32 9.89 6.14
N VAL A 107 3.91 10.85 5.43
CA VAL A 107 5.20 10.64 4.75
C VAL A 107 6.27 10.42 5.81
N CYS A 108 7.13 9.42 5.60
CA CYS A 108 8.27 9.16 6.47
C CYS A 108 9.17 10.40 6.57
N GLU A 109 9.58 10.77 7.79
CA GLU A 109 10.36 11.98 8.05
C GLU A 109 11.67 12.02 7.25
N ASP A 110 12.38 10.88 7.17
CA ASP A 110 13.62 10.76 6.40
C ASP A 110 13.39 11.04 4.89
N ILE A 111 12.27 10.56 4.34
CA ILE A 111 11.90 10.81 2.94
C ILE A 111 11.51 12.28 2.77
N ALA A 112 10.74 12.83 3.71
CA ALA A 112 10.31 14.22 3.64
C ALA A 112 11.51 15.17 3.68
N GLU A 113 12.49 14.92 4.55
CA GLU A 113 13.73 15.68 4.63
C GLU A 113 14.57 15.54 3.35
N ALA A 114 14.81 14.31 2.90
CA ALA A 114 15.65 14.03 1.74
C ALA A 114 15.16 14.72 0.46
N TYR A 115 13.84 14.82 0.28
CA TYR A 115 13.21 15.41 -0.92
C TYR A 115 12.59 16.78 -0.68
N ARG A 116 12.76 17.38 0.51
CA ARG A 116 12.19 18.68 0.90
C ARG A 116 10.67 18.74 0.72
N ILE A 117 9.99 17.65 1.06
CA ILE A 117 8.53 17.57 1.06
C ILE A 117 8.03 18.37 2.27
N PRO A 118 6.93 19.15 2.15
CA PRO A 118 6.37 19.87 3.28
C PRO A 118 6.13 18.96 4.49
N ALA A 119 6.44 19.46 5.69
CA ALA A 119 6.16 18.76 6.93
C ALA A 119 4.66 18.44 7.06
N ASP A 120 4.33 17.37 7.77
CA ASP A 120 2.96 16.86 7.93
C ASP A 120 2.24 16.54 6.60
N SER A 121 2.99 16.29 5.51
CA SER A 121 2.43 15.74 4.29
C SER A 121 2.03 14.28 4.48
N PHE A 122 1.02 13.88 3.73
CA PHE A 122 0.52 12.51 3.64
C PHE A 122 0.77 11.96 2.24
N ALA A 123 0.79 10.65 2.11
CA ALA A 123 0.83 9.98 0.82
C ALA A 123 -0.07 8.74 0.81
N ASP A 124 -0.48 8.35 -0.38
CA ASP A 124 -1.23 7.11 -0.56
C ASP A 124 -0.36 5.90 -0.15
N LYS A 125 -0.95 5.04 0.67
CA LYS A 125 -0.39 3.82 1.21
C LYS A 125 -1.40 2.70 1.04
N CYS A 126 -0.91 1.48 0.87
CA CYS A 126 -1.74 0.30 0.80
C CYS A 126 -1.13 -0.83 1.61
N ILE A 127 -1.92 -1.44 2.49
CA ILE A 127 -1.56 -2.72 3.12
C ILE A 127 -2.33 -3.84 2.45
N CYS A 128 -1.69 -5.00 2.29
CA CYS A 128 -2.31 -6.13 1.61
C CYS A 128 -1.99 -7.47 2.26
N LEU A 129 -2.95 -8.40 2.19
CA LEU A 129 -2.73 -9.83 2.41
C LEU A 129 -2.80 -10.56 1.07
N VAL A 130 -1.72 -11.26 0.72
CA VAL A 130 -1.55 -12.01 -0.52
C VAL A 130 -1.73 -13.50 -0.22
N SER A 131 -2.57 -14.21 -0.96
CA SER A 131 -2.92 -15.60 -0.70
C SER A 131 -3.21 -16.40 -1.97
N ARG A 132 -2.97 -17.71 -1.92
CA ARG A 132 -3.47 -18.69 -2.90
C ARG A 132 -4.88 -19.18 -2.60
N SER A 133 -5.41 -18.88 -1.41
CA SER A 133 -6.78 -19.21 -1.02
C SER A 133 -7.75 -18.09 -1.41
N PRO A 134 -8.89 -18.39 -2.04
CA PRO A 134 -9.91 -17.40 -2.40
C PRO A 134 -10.75 -16.92 -1.19
N SER A 135 -10.11 -16.67 -0.05
CA SER A 135 -10.75 -16.34 1.23
C SER A 135 -10.96 -14.84 1.44
N PHE A 136 -11.45 -14.13 0.42
CA PHE A 136 -11.51 -12.66 0.39
C PHE A 136 -12.16 -12.04 1.61
N ARG A 137 -13.30 -12.58 2.06
CA ARG A 137 -14.04 -12.02 3.18
C ARG A 137 -13.23 -12.06 4.47
N ILE A 138 -12.67 -13.22 4.81
CA ILE A 138 -11.88 -13.42 6.04
C ILE A 138 -10.60 -12.59 5.99
N LEU A 139 -9.91 -12.59 4.83
CA LEU A 139 -8.68 -11.81 4.66
C LEU A 139 -8.96 -10.31 4.73
N ARG A 140 -10.08 -9.84 4.18
CA ARG A 140 -10.50 -8.44 4.28
C ARG A 140 -10.80 -8.05 5.72
N GLU A 141 -11.61 -8.83 6.43
CA GLU A 141 -11.97 -8.57 7.83
C GLU A 141 -10.71 -8.54 8.72
N ALA A 142 -9.78 -9.48 8.53
CA ALA A 142 -8.50 -9.48 9.24
C ALA A 142 -7.64 -8.24 8.91
N LEU A 143 -7.62 -7.82 7.64
CA LEU A 143 -6.86 -6.65 7.21
C LEU A 143 -7.47 -5.35 7.73
N GLU A 144 -8.80 -5.27 7.83
CA GLU A 144 -9.53 -4.13 8.42
C GLU A 144 -9.19 -3.97 9.91
N GLU A 145 -9.12 -5.07 10.66
CA GLU A 145 -8.66 -5.05 12.06
C GLU A 145 -7.19 -4.62 12.19
N ILE A 146 -6.30 -5.14 11.33
CA ILE A 146 -4.89 -4.70 11.30
C ILE A 146 -4.80 -3.20 11.01
N TYR A 147 -5.58 -2.72 10.05
CA TYR A 147 -5.65 -1.30 9.73
C TYR A 147 -6.07 -0.45 10.95
N ILE A 148 -7.16 -0.83 11.61
CA ILE A 148 -7.69 -0.12 12.77
C ILE A 148 -6.66 -0.08 13.91
N LEU A 149 -6.01 -1.21 14.20
CA LEU A 149 -5.09 -1.34 15.33
C LEU A 149 -3.73 -0.67 15.08
N CYS A 150 -3.24 -0.69 13.84
CA CYS A 150 -1.85 -0.30 13.53
C CYS A 150 -1.71 0.99 12.72
N PHE A 151 -2.73 1.40 11.96
CA PHE A 151 -2.59 2.46 10.95
C PHE A 151 -3.61 3.61 11.11
N ALA A 152 -4.79 3.35 11.67
CA ALA A 152 -5.84 4.36 11.80
C ALA A 152 -5.47 5.54 12.73
N THR A 153 -4.52 5.35 13.66
CA THR A 153 -4.06 6.38 14.60
C THR A 153 -3.11 7.40 13.97
N SER A 154 -2.44 7.04 12.87
CA SER A 154 -1.41 7.87 12.22
C SER A 154 -1.93 8.70 11.04
N GLY A 155 -3.03 8.28 10.40
CA GLY A 155 -3.47 8.86 9.12
C GLY A 155 -4.95 9.18 8.98
N SER A 156 -5.86 8.31 9.45
CA SER A 156 -7.29 8.49 9.20
C SER A 156 -8.18 7.68 10.15
N ARG A 157 -9.06 8.34 10.91
CA ARG A 157 -10.05 7.62 11.74
C ARG A 157 -11.27 7.24 10.90
N TYR A 158 -11.66 5.97 10.98
CA TYR A 158 -12.99 5.51 10.59
C TYR A 158 -14.00 6.11 11.58
N ASN A 159 -14.95 6.92 11.11
CA ASN A 159 -16.17 7.16 11.87
C ASN A 159 -17.15 6.06 11.44
N GLY A 160 -17.49 5.18 12.39
CA GLY A 160 -18.56 4.20 12.23
C GLY A 160 -19.93 4.84 12.04
#